data_AF-A0A2G6G661-F1
#
_entry.id   AF-A0A2G6G661-F1
#
_cell.length_a   1.000
_cell.length_b   1.000
_cell.length_c   1.000
_cell.angle_alpha   90.00
_cell.angle_beta   90.00
_cell.angle_gamma   90.00
#
_symmetry.space_group_name_H-M   'P 1'
#
loop_
_entity.id
_entity.type
_entity.pdbx_description
1 polymer ?
#
loop_
_entity_poly.entity_id
_entity_poly.type
_entity_poly.pdbx_seq_one_letter_code
_entity_poly.pdbx_strand_id
1 'polypeptide(L)'
;MYLHLPFYDIITNMIQSDYLLITNNKLVAQKYAKKYKIELLDKDIADVIFKARDYIHLGYKLLTHPLSGSVKPNESKIKSVLL
;
A
#
# COMPACT_ATOMS: atom_id res chain seq x y z
N MET A 1 26.76 13.57 19.78
CA MET A 1 26.15 12.47 20.56
C MET A 1 24.74 12.89 20.92
N TYR A 2 23.80 12.74 19.98
CA TYR A 2 22.42 13.19 20.21
C TYR A 2 21.71 12.14 21.06
N LEU A 3 21.19 12.58 22.20
CA LEU A 3 20.43 11.76 23.14
C LEU A 3 19.20 11.21 22.43
N HIS A 4 19.13 9.88 22.32
CA HIS A 4 17.95 9.14 21.90
C HIS A 4 16.88 9.33 22.98
N LEU A 5 16.08 10.39 22.86
CA LEU A 5 15.00 10.64 23.80
C LEU A 5 13.84 9.70 23.44
N PRO A 6 13.30 8.93 24.41
CA PRO A 6 12.27 7.91 24.17
C PRO A 6 10.98 8.50 23.58
N PHE A 7 10.77 9.81 23.72
CA PHE A 7 9.67 10.53 23.11
C PHE A 7 9.76 10.56 21.57
N TYR A 8 10.96 10.66 21.01
CA TYR A 8 11.15 10.61 19.55
C TYR A 8 10.84 9.22 19.01
N ASP A 9 11.17 8.16 19.74
CA ASP A 9 10.82 6.78 19.38
C ASP A 9 9.32 6.54 19.45
N ILE A 10 8.64 7.04 20.49
CA ILE A 10 7.18 6.93 20.62
C ILE A 10 6.50 7.67 19.47
N ILE A 11 6.92 8.90 19.17
CA ILE A 11 6.37 9.68 18.05
C ILE A 11 6.72 9.04 16.71
N THR A 12 7.92 8.47 16.52
CA THR A 12 8.29 7.76 15.29
C THR A 12 7.49 6.48 15.12
N ASN A 13 7.21 5.73 16.19
CA ASN A 13 6.34 4.56 16.17
C ASN A 13 4.86 4.93 16.01
N MET A 14 4.43 6.11 16.48
CA MET A 14 3.05 6.61 16.37
C MET A 14 2.80 7.31 15.01
N ILE A 15 3.84 7.88 14.39
CA ILE A 15 3.90 8.43 13.03
C ILE A 15 4.40 7.36 12.03
N GLN A 16 4.52 6.11 12.46
CA GLN A 16 4.52 4.99 11.52
C GLN A 16 3.10 4.85 10.97
N SER A 17 2.71 5.83 10.16
CA SER A 17 1.48 5.85 9.38
C SER A 17 1.36 4.47 8.74
N ASP A 18 0.37 3.69 9.16
CA ASP A 18 0.16 2.31 8.74
C ASP A 18 -0.20 2.26 7.26
N TYR A 19 0.79 2.50 6.40
CA TYR A 19 0.63 2.44 4.96
C TYR A 19 0.21 1.02 4.58
N LEU A 20 -0.91 0.93 3.87
CA LEU A 20 -1.48 -0.33 3.41
C LEU A 20 -1.17 -0.50 1.94
N LEU A 21 -0.38 -1.52 1.63
CA LEU A 21 -0.07 -1.91 0.27
C LEU A 21 -1.01 -3.04 -0.17
N ILE A 22 -1.92 -2.72 -1.08
CA ILE A 22 -2.81 -3.70 -1.71
C ILE A 22 -2.18 -4.09 -3.04
N THR A 23 -1.90 -5.38 -3.25
CA THR A 23 -1.22 -5.85 -4.46
C THR A 23 -1.69 -7.24 -4.87
N ASN A 24 -1.69 -7.52 -6.17
CA ASN A 24 -1.80 -8.90 -6.67
C ASN A 24 -0.45 -9.46 -7.16
N ASN A 25 0.65 -8.75 -6.91
CA ASN A 25 1.99 -9.17 -7.30
C ASN A 25 2.77 -9.72 -6.08
N LYS A 26 3.00 -11.04 -6.08
CA LYS A 26 3.76 -11.74 -5.03
C LYS A 26 5.18 -11.20 -4.83
N LEU A 27 5.84 -10.73 -5.90
CA LEU A 27 7.19 -10.14 -5.82
C LEU A 27 7.18 -8.80 -5.08
N VAL A 28 6.15 -7.99 -5.31
CA VAL A 28 5.96 -6.70 -4.61
C VAL A 28 5.65 -6.98 -3.14
N ALA A 29 4.76 -7.94 -2.86
CA ALA A 29 4.45 -8.34 -1.49
C ALA A 29 5.71 -8.76 -0.72
N GLN A 30 6.52 -9.66 -1.29
CA GLN A 30 7.76 -10.12 -0.66
C GLN A 30 8.76 -8.99 -0.44
N LYS A 31 8.93 -8.11 -1.44
CA LYS A 31 9.89 -6.99 -1.37
C LYS A 31 9.57 -6.00 -0.26
N TYR A 32 8.29 -5.75 0.01
CA TYR A 32 7.86 -4.71 0.94
C TYR A 32 7.28 -5.23 2.26
N ALA A 33 7.25 -6.56 2.48
CA ALA A 33 6.64 -7.19 3.65
C ALA A 33 7.19 -6.69 5.01
N LYS A 34 8.42 -6.20 5.04
CA LYS A 34 9.06 -5.64 6.25
C LYS A 34 8.78 -4.14 6.45
N LYS A 35 8.22 -3.45 5.44
CA LYS A 35 8.10 -1.98 5.40
C LYS A 35 6.66 -1.49 5.53
N TYR A 36 5.72 -2.22 4.95
CA TYR A 36 4.30 -1.83 4.91
C TYR A 36 3.42 -2.98 5.37
N LYS A 37 2.21 -2.65 5.82
CA LYS A 37 1.15 -3.65 5.94
C LYS A 37 0.73 -4.06 4.54
N ILE A 38 0.64 -5.36 4.27
CA ILE A 38 0.38 -5.86 2.91
C ILE A 38 -0.90 -6.69 2.88
N GLU A 39 -1.74 -6.39 1.90
CA GLU A 39 -2.83 -7.23 1.49
C GLU A 39 -2.55 -7.77 0.08
N LEU A 40 -2.18 -9.06 0.05
CA LEU A 40 -1.95 -9.79 -1.19
C LEU A 40 -3.24 -10.43 -1.66
N LEU A 41 -3.65 -10.11 -2.88
CA LEU A 41 -4.82 -10.71 -3.54
C LEU A 41 -4.35 -11.64 -4.66
N ASP A 42 -4.74 -12.92 -4.62
CA ASP A 42 -4.48 -13.85 -5.73
C ASP A 42 -5.62 -13.77 -6.76
N LYS A 43 -5.86 -12.56 -7.29
CA LYS A 43 -6.99 -12.20 -8.15
C LYS A 43 -6.62 -11.16 -9.22
N ASP A 44 -7.60 -10.81 -10.06
CA ASP A 44 -7.46 -9.82 -11.12
C ASP A 44 -7.28 -8.39 -10.59
N ILE A 45 -6.90 -7.48 -11.51
CA ILE A 45 -6.69 -6.06 -11.20
C ILE A 45 -7.95 -5.41 -10.60
N ALA A 46 -9.14 -5.82 -11.05
CA ALA A 46 -10.39 -5.27 -10.56
C ALA A 46 -10.53 -5.45 -9.04
N ASP A 47 -10.16 -6.60 -8.50
CA ASP A 47 -10.21 -6.86 -7.06
C ASP A 47 -9.28 -5.94 -6.27
N VAL A 48 -8.08 -5.65 -6.79
CA VAL A 48 -7.15 -4.68 -6.16
C VAL A 48 -7.80 -3.30 -6.07
N ILE A 49 -8.48 -2.86 -7.13
CA ILE A 49 -9.16 -1.55 -7.16
C ILE A 49 -10.39 -1.53 -6.27
N PHE A 50 -11.23 -2.58 -6.29
CA PHE A 50 -12.39 -2.68 -5.41
C PHE A 50 -11.98 -2.67 -3.94
N LYS A 51 -10.93 -3.43 -3.60
CA LYS A 51 -10.43 -3.47 -2.23
C LYS A 51 -9.88 -2.11 -1.81
N ALA A 52 -9.11 -1.44 -2.67
CA ALA A 52 -8.64 -0.10 -2.42
C ALA A 52 -9.79 0.90 -2.18
N ARG A 53 -10.85 0.83 -2.99
CA ARG A 53 -12.08 1.63 -2.80
C ARG A 53 -12.72 1.37 -1.43
N ASP A 54 -12.85 0.11 -1.03
CA ASP A 54 -13.47 -0.24 0.25
C ASP A 54 -12.69 0.36 1.43
N TYR A 55 -11.35 0.33 1.39
CA TYR A 55 -10.53 1.01 2.40
C TYR A 55 -10.64 2.53 2.36
N ILE A 56 -10.74 3.13 1.17
CA ILE A 56 -10.98 4.57 1.03
C ILE A 56 -12.30 4.96 1.71
N HIS A 57 -13.36 4.15 1.55
CA HIS A 57 -14.63 4.38 2.25
C HIS A 57 -14.52 4.23 3.77
N LEU A 58 -13.55 3.46 4.27
CA LEU A 58 -13.22 3.34 5.70
C LEU A 58 -12.34 4.48 6.23
N GLY A 59 -11.97 5.45 5.38
CA GLY A 59 -11.19 6.63 5.77
C GLY A 59 -9.71 6.60 5.38
N TYR A 60 -9.25 5.56 4.67
CA TYR A 60 -7.90 5.53 4.13
C TYR A 60 -7.72 6.54 2.99
N LYS A 61 -6.50 7.05 2.79
CA LYS A 61 -6.19 8.02 1.74
C LYS A 61 -5.42 7.36 0.62
N LEU A 62 -5.85 7.56 -0.61
CA LEU A 62 -5.14 7.03 -1.77
C LEU A 62 -3.84 7.80 -2.01
N LEU A 63 -2.68 7.14 -1.87
CA LEU A 63 -1.37 7.77 -2.01
C LEU A 63 -0.77 7.62 -3.40
N THR A 64 -1.10 6.53 -4.09
CA THR A 64 -0.65 6.26 -5.46
C THR A 64 -1.79 6.35 -6.45
N HIS A 65 -1.54 6.93 -7.62
CA HIS A 65 -2.56 6.98 -8.67
C HIS A 65 -2.90 5.57 -9.18
N PRO A 66 -4.19 5.17 -9.20
CA PRO A 66 -4.63 3.86 -9.70
C PRO A 66 -4.55 3.72 -11.23
N LEU A 67 -4.24 4.77 -11.98
CA LEU A 67 -4.06 4.70 -13.43
C LEU A 67 -2.58 4.48 -13.76
N SER A 68 -2.27 3.40 -14.47
CA SER A 68 -0.90 3.11 -14.93
C SER A 68 -0.67 3.75 -16.30
N GLY A 69 -0.53 5.09 -16.37
CA GLY A 69 -0.22 5.80 -17.63
C GLY A 69 -1.15 5.48 -18.81
N SER A 70 -0.71 5.74 -20.04
CA SER A 70 -1.45 5.44 -21.29
C SER A 70 -1.40 3.96 -21.70
N VAL A 71 -1.34 3.04 -20.74
CA VAL A 71 -1.46 1.59 -20.99
C VAL A 71 -2.93 1.26 -21.16
N LYS A 72 -3.28 0.41 -22.13
CA LYS A 72 -4.68 0.03 -22.32
C LYS A 72 -5.23 -0.60 -21.03
N PRO A 73 -6.47 -0.26 -20.63
CA PRO A 73 -7.16 -1.00 -19.58
C PRO A 73 -7.09 -2.49 -19.92
N ASN A 74 -6.55 -3.32 -19.02
CA ASN A 74 -6.38 -4.78 -19.13
C ASN A 74 -5.12 -5.30 -19.86
N GLU A 75 -4.17 -4.46 -20.24
CA GLU A 75 -2.91 -4.96 -20.83
C GLU A 75 -1.92 -5.41 -19.75
N SER A 76 -1.95 -4.77 -18.58
CA SER A 76 -1.24 -5.25 -17.39
C SER A 76 -2.06 -6.32 -16.68
N LYS A 77 -1.43 -7.40 -16.22
CA LYS A 77 -2.07 -8.43 -15.38
C LYS A 77 -1.89 -8.18 -13.87
N ILE A 78 -1.06 -7.20 -13.51
CA ILE A 78 -0.67 -6.91 -12.14
C ILE A 78 -0.92 -5.45 -11.77
N LYS A 79 -1.33 -5.19 -10.53
CA LYS A 79 -1.54 -3.87 -9.95
C LYS A 79 -1.11 -3.83 -8.48
N SER A 80 -0.65 -2.67 -8.05
CA SER A 80 -0.35 -2.37 -6.65
C SER A 80 -0.82 -0.95 -6.34
N VAL A 81 -1.40 -0.76 -5.17
CA VAL A 81 -1.93 0.53 -4.69
C VAL A 81 -1.48 0.72 -3.25
N LEU A 82 -0.97 1.91 -2.95
CA LEU A 82 -0.63 2.33 -1.59
C LEU A 82 -1.73 3.25 -1.04
N LEU A 83 -2.20 2.93 0.16
CA LEU A 83 -3.13 3.70 0.96
C LEU A 83 -2.47 4.15 2.27
#